data_AF-A0A7J4S1Z7-F1
#
_entry.id   AF-A0A7J4S1Z7-F1
#
_cell.length_a   1.000
_cell.length_b   1.000
_cell.length_c   1.000
_cell.angle_alpha   90.00
_cell.angle_beta   90.00
_cell.angle_gamma   90.00
#
_symmetry.space_group_name_H-M   'P 1'
#
loop_
_entity.id
_entity.type
_entity.pdbx_description
1 polymer ?
#
loop_
_entity_poly.entity_id
_entity_poly.type
_entity_poly.pdbx_seq_one_letter_code
_entity_poly.pdbx_strand_id
1 'polypeptide(L)'
;MKHVFLISNGEEDVFNAEKYFGEELIILIVLDSRGMAAGEADKRIEALLKKANSLSLSLAPRAVSNRVVIQWGNPYDELQRCLEREEAVQLL
;
A
#
# COMPACT_ATOMS: atom_id res chain seq x y z
N MET A 1 -7.71 1.89 -15.61
CA MET A 1 -6.64 2.81 -15.13
C MET A 1 -6.18 2.34 -13.76
N LYS A 2 -4.87 2.13 -13.56
CA LYS A 2 -4.35 1.59 -12.30
C LYS A 2 -4.19 2.67 -11.25
N HIS A 3 -4.50 2.33 -10.01
CA HIS A 3 -4.30 3.22 -8.86
C HIS A 3 -3.31 2.61 -7.88
N VAL A 4 -2.48 3.45 -7.25
CA VAL A 4 -1.57 3.05 -6.18
C VAL A 4 -2.03 3.68 -4.87
N PHE A 5 -2.29 2.85 -3.86
CA PHE A 5 -2.52 3.29 -2.49
C PHE A 5 -1.28 3.01 -1.65
N LEU A 6 -0.70 4.06 -1.06
CA LEU A 6 0.52 3.98 -0.25
C LEU A 6 0.19 3.71 1.21
N ILE A 7 0.91 2.78 1.83
CA ILE A 7 0.94 2.53 3.27
C ILE A 7 2.41 2.55 3.72
N SER A 8 2.79 3.49 4.55
CA SER A 8 4.20 3.75 4.89
C SER A 8 4.51 3.74 6.38
N ASN A 9 3.58 4.19 7.23
CA ASN A 9 3.84 4.39 8.66
C ASN A 9 2.72 3.94 9.59
N GLY A 10 1.59 3.48 9.06
CA GLY A 10 0.50 2.90 9.85
C GLY A 10 -0.55 3.91 10.32
N GLU A 11 -0.43 5.19 9.94
CA GLU A 11 -1.44 6.23 10.18
C GLU A 11 -2.29 6.53 8.92
N GLU A 12 -2.08 5.79 7.83
CA GLU A 12 -2.82 6.03 6.59
C GLU A 12 -4.30 5.71 6.76
N ASP A 13 -5.13 6.69 6.38
CA ASP A 13 -6.57 6.51 6.31
C ASP A 13 -6.91 5.62 5.10
N VAL A 14 -7.24 4.36 5.40
CA VAL A 14 -7.62 3.37 4.38
C VAL A 14 -9.05 3.58 3.87
N PHE A 15 -9.81 4.52 4.42
CA PHE A 15 -11.22 4.73 4.08
C PHE A 15 -11.46 4.97 2.59
N ASN A 16 -10.59 5.76 1.95
CA ASN A 16 -10.69 6.01 0.51
C ASN A 16 -10.38 4.74 -0.29
N ALA A 17 -9.38 3.98 0.14
CA ALA A 17 -9.02 2.71 -0.47
C ALA A 17 -10.14 1.66 -0.32
N GLU A 18 -10.79 1.57 0.84
CA GLU A 18 -11.90 0.63 1.10
C GLU A 18 -13.14 0.90 0.26
N LYS A 19 -13.28 2.14 -0.23
CA LYS A 19 -14.38 2.61 -1.07
C LYS A 19 -14.01 2.71 -2.55
N TYR A 20 -12.82 2.27 -2.93
CA TYR A 20 -12.40 2.32 -4.32
C TYR A 20 -13.25 1.40 -5.22
N PHE A 21 -13.60 1.89 -6.41
CA PHE A 21 -14.46 1.21 -7.39
C PHE A 21 -13.84 1.15 -8.80
N GLY A 22 -12.52 0.93 -8.90
CA GLY A 22 -11.83 0.77 -10.19
C GLY A 22 -11.48 -0.69 -10.53
N GLU A 23 -10.76 -0.88 -11.63
CA GLU A 23 -10.39 -2.23 -12.12
C GLU A 23 -9.23 -2.86 -11.33
N GLU A 24 -8.20 -2.05 -11.05
CA GLU A 24 -6.97 -2.51 -10.41
C GLU A 24 -6.51 -1.52 -9.33
N LEU A 25 -6.13 -2.04 -8.16
CA LEU A 25 -5.51 -1.30 -7.06
C LEU A 25 -4.20 -1.97 -6.63
N ILE A 26 -3.10 -1.21 -6.67
CA ILE A 26 -1.81 -1.63 -6.15
C ILE A 26 -1.69 -1.07 -4.74
N ILE A 27 -1.58 -1.95 -3.75
CA ILE A 27 -1.33 -1.58 -2.36
C ILE A 27 0.18 -1.57 -2.16
N LEU A 28 0.77 -0.39 -2.15
CA LEU A 28 2.21 -0.19 -1.97
C LEU A 28 2.51 -0.01 -0.48
N ILE A 29 3.21 -0.96 0.12
CA ILE A 29 3.77 -0.85 1.46
C ILE A 29 5.21 -0.37 1.35
N VAL A 30 5.55 0.76 1.97
CA VAL A 30 6.95 1.25 2.03
C VAL A 30 7.43 1.26 3.47
N LEU A 31 8.54 0.59 3.74
CA LEU A 31 9.17 0.57 5.05
C LEU A 31 10.39 1.48 5.03
N ASP A 32 10.38 2.50 5.89
CA ASP A 32 11.55 3.32 6.13
C ASP A 32 12.32 2.78 7.34
N SER A 33 13.56 2.33 7.13
CA SER A 33 14.42 1.83 8.20
C SER A 33 14.92 2.94 9.14
N ARG A 34 14.74 4.23 8.79
CA ARG A 34 15.14 5.35 9.62
C ARG A 34 14.31 5.38 10.91
N GLY A 35 14.97 5.20 12.04
CA GLY A 35 14.33 5.24 13.37
C GLY A 35 13.63 3.94 13.77
N MET A 36 13.79 2.85 13.01
CA MET A 36 13.24 1.55 13.39
C MET A 36 14.24 0.78 14.27
N ALA A 37 13.80 0.24 15.41
CA ALA A 37 14.66 -0.56 16.26
C ALA A 37 14.96 -1.93 15.62
N ALA A 38 16.09 -2.54 15.98
CA ALA A 38 16.44 -3.87 15.51
C ALA A 38 15.37 -4.90 15.92
N GLY A 39 14.82 -5.63 14.94
CA GLY A 39 13.75 -6.63 15.16
C GLY A 39 12.32 -6.06 15.19
N GLU A 40 12.14 -4.75 15.01
CA GLU A 40 10.81 -4.12 14.92
C GLU A 40 10.25 -4.16 13.49
N ALA A 41 11.13 -4.28 12.48
CA ALA A 41 10.81 -4.44 11.07
C ALA A 41 9.77 -5.53 10.80
N ASP A 42 10.00 -6.75 11.29
CA ASP A 42 9.13 -7.89 11.01
C ASP A 42 7.74 -7.70 11.60
N LYS A 43 7.65 -7.16 12.82
CA LYS A 43 6.36 -6.84 13.46
C LYS A 43 5.62 -5.77 12.68
N ARG A 44 6.33 -4.78 12.17
CA ARG A 44 5.74 -3.70 11.38
C ARG A 44 5.26 -4.19 10.03
N ILE A 45 6.04 -5.02 9.35
CA ILE A 45 5.65 -5.72 8.12
C ILE A 45 4.37 -6.52 8.36
N GLU A 46 4.31 -7.33 9.43
CA GLU A 46 3.15 -8.16 9.74
C GLU A 46 1.89 -7.31 9.96
N ALA A 47 2.01 -6.20 10.69
CA ALA A 47 0.91 -5.27 10.93
C ALA A 47 0.40 -4.62 9.62
N LEU A 48 1.33 -4.19 8.76
CA LEU A 48 1.00 -3.56 7.47
C LEU A 48 0.38 -4.58 6.49
N LEU A 49 0.88 -5.82 6.48
CA LEU A 49 0.30 -6.91 5.71
C LEU A 49 -1.12 -7.26 6.17
N LYS A 50 -1.39 -7.27 7.48
CA LYS A 50 -2.75 -7.46 8.01
C LYS A 50 -3.69 -6.36 7.50
N LYS A 51 -3.25 -5.10 7.53
CA LYS A 51 -4.02 -3.97 6.98
C LYS A 51 -4.28 -4.12 5.48
N ALA A 52 -3.25 -4.44 4.70
CA ALA A 52 -3.38 -4.64 3.26
C ALA A 52 -4.35 -5.79 2.95
N ASN A 53 -4.29 -6.90 3.70
CA ASN A 53 -5.21 -8.02 3.51
C ASN A 53 -6.66 -7.66 3.88
N SER A 54 -6.87 -6.91 4.96
CA SER A 54 -8.20 -6.39 5.30
C SER A 54 -8.77 -5.51 4.19
N LEU A 55 -7.94 -4.66 3.57
CA LEU A 55 -8.32 -3.86 2.41
C LEU A 55 -8.63 -4.73 1.19
N SER A 56 -7.81 -5.74 0.89
CA SER A 56 -8.08 -6.71 -0.18
C SER A 56 -9.45 -7.39 -0.01
N LEU A 57 -9.81 -7.76 1.23
CA LEU A 57 -11.10 -8.36 1.56
C LEU A 57 -12.26 -7.39 1.40
N SER A 58 -12.10 -6.11 1.76
CA SER A 58 -13.15 -5.10 1.59
C SER A 58 -13.39 -4.78 0.10
N LEU A 59 -12.37 -4.93 -0.74
CA LEU A 59 -12.44 -4.71 -2.18
C LEU A 59 -13.04 -5.89 -2.96
N ALA A 60 -12.94 -7.12 -2.44
CA ALA A 60 -13.38 -8.33 -3.13
C ALA A 60 -14.84 -8.30 -3.61
N PRO A 61 -15.84 -7.82 -2.83
CA PRO A 61 -17.23 -7.72 -3.28
C PRO A 61 -17.45 -6.79 -4.49
N ARG A 62 -16.48 -5.93 -4.81
CA ARG A 62 -16.53 -4.95 -5.90
C ARG A 62 -15.76 -5.41 -7.15
N ALA A 63 -15.26 -6.65 -7.15
CA ALA A 63 -14.46 -7.22 -8.24
C ALA A 63 -13.20 -6.39 -8.61
N VAL A 64 -12.64 -5.65 -7.65
CA VAL A 64 -11.41 -4.89 -7.84
C VAL A 64 -10.22 -5.85 -7.72
N SER A 65 -9.44 -6.00 -8.81
CA SER A 65 -8.16 -6.71 -8.76
C SER A 65 -7.19 -5.94 -7.88
N ASN A 66 -6.52 -6.60 -6.95
CA ASN A 66 -5.53 -5.93 -6.12
C ASN A 66 -4.33 -6.82 -5.82
N ARG A 67 -3.17 -6.18 -5.62
CA ARG A 67 -1.94 -6.84 -5.22
C ARG A 67 -1.13 -5.97 -4.27
N VAL A 68 -0.38 -6.62 -3.40
CA VAL A 68 0.48 -5.97 -2.41
C VAL A 68 1.92 -5.93 -2.93
N VAL A 69 2.54 -4.76 -2.89
CA VAL A 69 3.96 -4.55 -3.24
C VAL A 69 4.64 -4.00 -2.00
N ILE A 70 5.75 -4.60 -1.58
CA ILE A 70 6.52 -4.15 -0.41
C ILE A 70 7.85 -3.58 -0.91
N GLN A 71 8.20 -2.38 -0.46
CA GLN A 71 9.47 -1.72 -0.76
C GLN A 71 10.14 -1.21 0.52
N TRP A 72 11.45 -1.04 0.45
CA TRP A 72 12.24 -0.40 1.49
C TRP A 72 12.77 0.93 0.97
N GLY A 73 12.62 1.99 1.75
CA GLY A 73 13.14 3.30 1.37
C GLY A 73 12.25 4.45 1.82
N ASN A 74 12.43 5.58 1.14
CA ASN A 74 11.60 6.76 1.35
C ASN A 74 10.23 6.54 0.70
N PRO A 75 9.11 6.75 1.43
CA PRO A 75 7.76 6.55 0.89
C PRO A 75 7.45 7.34 -0.38
N TYR A 76 7.96 8.57 -0.50
CA TYR A 76 7.73 9.41 -1.67
C TYR A 76 8.50 8.93 -2.90
N ASP A 77 9.77 8.56 -2.72
CA ASP A 77 10.60 8.06 -3.81
C ASP A 77 10.08 6.73 -4.34
N GLU A 78 9.72 5.80 -3.44
CA GLU A 78 9.18 4.50 -3.82
C GLU A 78 7.76 4.59 -4.40
N LEU A 79 6.94 5.53 -3.92
CA LEU A 79 5.65 5.84 -4.55
C LEU A 79 5.86 6.33 -5.98
N GLN A 80 6.72 7.32 -6.21
CA GLN A 80 6.96 7.86 -7.53
C GLN A 80 7.46 6.77 -8.50
N ARG A 81 8.43 5.95 -8.09
CA ARG A 81 8.91 4.82 -8.89
C ARG A 81 7.81 3.81 -9.21
N CYS A 82 6.91 3.54 -8.25
CA CYS A 82 5.78 2.64 -8.47
C CYS A 82 4.81 3.21 -9.49
N LEU A 83 4.44 4.48 -9.37
CA LEU A 83 3.55 5.18 -10.30
C LEU A 83 4.10 5.16 -11.74
N GLU A 84 5.38 5.48 -11.90
CA GLU A 84 6.07 5.47 -13.21
C GLU A 84 6.13 4.07 -13.81
N ARG A 85 6.55 3.06 -13.03
CA ARG A 85 6.69 1.68 -13.50
C ARG A 85 5.36 1.05 -13.91
N GLU A 86 4.30 1.37 -13.18
CA GLU A 86 3.00 0.73 -13.33
C GLU A 86 2.07 1.49 -14.29
N GLU A 87 2.48 2.67 -14.75
CA GLU A 87 1.65 3.63 -15.47
C GLU A 87 0.35 3.93 -14.70
N ALA A 88 0.52 4.27 -13.42
CA ALA A 88 -0.56 4.40 -12.45
C ALA A 88 -0.66 5.81 -11.86
N VAL A 89 -1.79 6.10 -11.22
CA VAL A 89 -2.00 7.34 -10.46
C VAL A 89 -2.17 7.05 -8.97
N GLN A 90 -1.80 7.99 -8.12
CA GLN A 90 -1.98 7.82 -6.68
C GLN A 90 -3.47 7.87 -6.31
N LEU A 91 -3.91 6.94 -5.48
CA LEU A 91 -5.18 7.03 -4.77
C LEU A 91 -4.95 7.85 -3.49
N LEU A 92 -5.68 8.95 -3.36
CA LEU A 92 -5.69 9.84 -2.20
C LEU A 92 -6.76 9.43 -1.20
#